data_AF-A0A2I1GYS0-F1
#
_entry.id   AF-A0A2I1GYS0-F1
#
_cell.length_a   1.000
_cell.length_b   1.000
_cell.length_c   1.000
_cell.angle_alpha   90.00
_cell.angle_beta   90.00
_cell.angle_gamma   90.00
#
_symmetry.space_group_name_H-M   'P 1'
#
loop_
_entity.id
_entity.type
_entity.pdbx_description
1 polymer ?
#
loop_
_entity_poly.entity_id
_entity_poly.type
_entity_poly.pdbx_seq_one_letter_code
_entity_poly.pdbx_strand_id
1 'polypeptide(L)'
;MSKNTPKAIREKLDQILGSQHDNNKFIDFCSLALEAKVNTNFSKVSKQLFGFSESKNILFLASLLDSFIIHFKELIWLPRCNATIAWEKARNIGRKDKLNESEYMDRYLKSSHQQDNHSRQDKHLSKKN
;
A
#
# COMPACT_ATOMS: atom_id res chain seq x y z
N MET A 1 12.22 -29.25 -2.52
CA MET A 1 11.77 -27.85 -2.57
C MET A 1 12.30 -27.22 -3.85
N SER A 2 11.43 -26.90 -4.81
CA SER A 2 11.83 -26.30 -6.09
C SER A 2 12.38 -24.89 -5.84
N LYS A 3 13.64 -24.66 -6.21
CA LYS A 3 14.20 -23.30 -6.33
C LYS A 3 13.46 -22.61 -7.47
N ASN A 4 12.42 -21.83 -7.15
CA ASN A 4 11.76 -20.98 -8.14
C ASN A 4 12.76 -19.95 -8.64
N THR A 5 13.42 -20.25 -9.75
CA THR A 5 14.34 -19.34 -10.42
C THR A 5 13.57 -18.10 -10.90
N PRO A 6 14.21 -16.92 -10.97
CA PRO A 6 13.57 -15.69 -11.48
C PRO A 6 12.88 -15.90 -12.84
N LYS A 7 13.44 -16.78 -13.68
CA LYS A 7 12.85 -17.19 -14.95
C LYS A 7 11.50 -17.90 -14.80
N ALA A 8 11.41 -18.89 -13.91
CA ALA A 8 10.17 -19.64 -13.68
C ALA A 8 9.05 -18.74 -13.09
N ILE A 9 9.41 -17.81 -12.21
CA ILE A 9 8.46 -16.81 -11.70
C ILE A 9 7.96 -15.92 -12.83
N ARG A 10 8.86 -15.44 -13.69
CA ARG A 10 8.50 -14.58 -14.82
C ARG A 10 7.55 -15.28 -15.79
N GLU A 11 7.84 -16.52 -16.16
CA GLU A 11 6.96 -17.32 -17.03
C GLU A 11 5.56 -17.48 -16.43
N LYS A 12 5.45 -17.64 -15.10
CA LYS A 12 4.16 -17.70 -14.40
C LYS A 12 3.45 -16.35 -14.37
N LEU A 13 4.18 -15.26 -14.17
CA LEU A 13 3.61 -13.90 -14.25
C LEU A 13 3.08 -13.61 -15.65
N ASP A 14 3.83 -13.96 -16.70
CA ASP A 14 3.42 -13.77 -18.10
C ASP A 14 2.16 -14.60 -18.42
N GLN A 15 1.97 -15.77 -17.79
CA GLN A 15 0.72 -16.55 -17.93
C GLN A 15 -0.50 -15.86 -17.30
N ILE A 16 -0.31 -15.17 -16.17
CA ILE A 16 -1.37 -14.50 -15.40
C ILE A 16 -1.71 -13.14 -16.02
N LEU A 17 -0.69 -12.34 -16.30
CA LEU A 17 -0.83 -10.94 -16.72
C LEU A 17 -0.78 -10.77 -18.25
N GLY A 18 -0.32 -11.79 -18.97
CA GLY A 18 0.09 -11.64 -20.36
C GLY A 18 1.55 -11.19 -20.46
N SER A 19 2.15 -11.40 -21.62
CA SER A 19 3.56 -11.10 -21.88
C SER A 19 3.80 -9.63 -22.29
N GLN A 20 2.75 -8.86 -22.52
CA GLN A 20 2.80 -7.47 -23.00
C GLN A 20 1.84 -6.59 -22.21
N HIS A 21 2.14 -5.29 -22.14
CA HIS A 21 1.41 -4.30 -21.35
C HIS A 21 0.08 -3.87 -21.97
N ASP A 22 -0.11 -4.09 -23.27
CA ASP A 22 -1.36 -3.87 -23.99
C ASP A 22 -2.28 -5.10 -23.97
N ASN A 23 -1.87 -6.18 -23.29
CA ASN A 23 -2.68 -7.37 -23.11
C ASN A 23 -3.88 -7.06 -22.20
N ASN A 24 -5.07 -7.52 -22.58
CA ASN A 24 -6.28 -7.33 -21.80
C ASN A 24 -6.15 -7.84 -20.35
N LYS A 25 -5.46 -8.95 -20.11
CA LYS A 25 -5.23 -9.47 -18.75
C LYS A 25 -4.45 -8.48 -17.89
N PHE A 26 -3.46 -7.80 -18.47
CA PHE A 26 -2.67 -6.78 -17.78
C PHE A 26 -3.52 -5.54 -17.50
N ILE A 27 -4.29 -5.09 -18.50
CA ILE A 27 -5.19 -3.94 -18.36
C ILE A 27 -6.26 -4.20 -17.28
N ASP A 28 -6.86 -5.39 -17.26
CA ASP A 28 -7.84 -5.79 -16.24
C ASP A 28 -7.22 -5.78 -14.84
N PHE A 29 -5.99 -6.31 -14.71
CA PHE A 29 -5.25 -6.25 -13.46
C PHE A 29 -4.99 -4.81 -13.00
N CYS A 30 -4.58 -3.92 -13.92
CA CYS A 30 -4.43 -2.49 -13.62
C CYS A 30 -5.75 -1.87 -13.17
N SER A 31 -6.87 -2.20 -13.82
CA SER A 31 -8.19 -1.70 -13.44
C SER A 31 -8.55 -2.07 -11.99
N LEU A 32 -8.35 -3.33 -11.62
CA LEU A 32 -8.58 -3.82 -10.24
C LEU A 32 -7.68 -3.11 -9.22
N ALA A 33 -6.40 -2.91 -9.56
CA ALA A 33 -5.47 -2.22 -8.68
C ALA A 33 -5.87 -0.74 -8.47
N LEU A 34 -6.38 -0.09 -9.52
CA LEU A 34 -6.81 1.30 -9.48
C LEU A 34 -8.11 1.50 -8.69
N GLU A 35 -9.06 0.57 -8.74
CA GLU A 35 -10.35 0.70 -8.06
C GLU A 35 -10.20 0.98 -6.55
N ALA A 36 -9.20 0.37 -5.91
CA ALA A 36 -8.91 0.57 -4.49
C ALA A 36 -8.05 1.82 -4.19
N LYS A 37 -7.39 2.42 -5.19
CA LYS A 37 -6.31 3.39 -5.01
C LYS A 37 -6.57 4.76 -5.65
N VAL A 38 -7.40 4.80 -6.68
CA VAL A 38 -7.70 6.00 -7.46
C VAL A 38 -9.17 6.31 -7.38
N ASN A 39 -9.48 7.57 -7.05
CA ASN A 39 -10.85 8.05 -6.97
C ASN A 39 -11.54 7.94 -8.34
N THR A 40 -12.76 7.41 -8.36
CA THR A 40 -13.54 7.21 -9.59
C THR A 40 -13.85 8.52 -10.32
N ASN A 41 -14.00 9.65 -9.60
CA ASN A 41 -14.16 10.97 -10.21
C ASN A 41 -12.87 11.42 -10.91
N PHE A 42 -11.70 11.17 -10.32
CA PHE A 42 -10.42 11.48 -10.95
C PHE A 42 -10.25 10.69 -12.25
N SER A 43 -10.61 9.40 -12.25
CA SER A 43 -10.59 8.57 -13.45
C SER A 43 -11.49 9.12 -14.57
N LYS A 44 -12.72 9.53 -14.22
CA LYS A 44 -13.65 10.16 -15.18
C LYS A 44 -13.11 11.47 -15.75
N VAL A 45 -12.56 12.33 -14.89
CA VAL A 45 -11.97 13.62 -15.30
C VAL A 45 -10.78 13.40 -16.24
N SER A 46 -9.86 12.51 -15.89
CA SER A 46 -8.72 12.14 -16.73
C SER A 46 -9.17 11.69 -18.12
N LYS A 47 -10.15 10.77 -18.18
CA LYS A 47 -10.67 10.25 -19.45
C LYS A 47 -11.25 11.37 -20.32
N GLN A 48 -12.06 12.25 -19.73
CA GLN A 48 -12.67 13.39 -20.42
C GLN A 48 -11.63 14.41 -20.89
N LEU A 49 -10.68 14.76 -20.02
CA LEU A 49 -9.66 15.77 -20.28
C LEU A 49 -8.76 15.39 -21.45
N PHE A 50 -8.35 14.13 -21.52
CA PHE A 50 -7.41 13.66 -22.55
C PHE A 50 -8.08 12.95 -23.73
N GLY A 51 -9.41 12.78 -23.71
CA GLY A 51 -10.15 12.06 -24.75
C GLY A 51 -9.72 10.60 -24.89
N PHE A 52 -9.33 9.95 -23.79
CA PHE A 52 -8.82 8.58 -23.83
C PHE A 52 -9.92 7.53 -23.96
N SER A 53 -9.59 6.40 -24.60
CA SER A 53 -10.35 5.16 -24.43
C SER A 53 -10.24 4.68 -22.98
N GLU A 54 -11.14 3.79 -22.55
CA GLU A 54 -11.12 3.25 -21.18
C GLU A 54 -9.78 2.57 -20.86
N SER A 55 -9.33 1.67 -21.74
CA SER A 55 -8.05 0.96 -21.59
C SER A 55 -6.84 1.89 -21.52
N LYS A 56 -6.80 2.91 -22.37
CA LYS A 56 -5.71 3.90 -22.37
C LYS A 56 -5.73 4.75 -21.09
N ASN A 57 -6.91 5.10 -20.59
CA ASN A 57 -7.06 5.82 -19.32
C ASN A 57 -6.60 4.95 -18.14
N ILE A 58 -6.94 3.67 -18.11
CA ILE A 58 -6.48 2.71 -17.09
C ILE A 58 -4.95 2.63 -17.07
N LEU A 59 -4.33 2.43 -18.23
CA LEU A 59 -2.86 2.36 -18.32
C LEU A 59 -2.20 3.68 -17.88
N PHE A 60 -2.74 4.83 -18.32
CA PHE A 60 -2.25 6.14 -17.90
C PHE A 60 -2.31 6.33 -16.37
N LEU A 61 -3.45 6.01 -15.76
CA LEU A 61 -3.63 6.14 -14.31
C LEU A 61 -2.72 5.19 -13.53
N ALA A 62 -2.52 3.97 -14.02
CA ALA A 62 -1.59 3.02 -13.41
C ALA A 62 -0.14 3.56 -13.46
N SER A 63 0.30 4.07 -14.61
CA SER A 63 1.61 4.70 -14.74
C SER A 63 1.77 5.96 -13.87
N LEU A 64 0.71 6.76 -13.74
CA LEU A 64 0.72 7.93 -12.87
C LEU A 64 0.84 7.53 -11.39
N LEU A 65 0.12 6.49 -10.96
CA LEU A 65 0.20 5.98 -9.59
C LEU A 65 1.57 5.39 -9.28
N ASP A 66 2.14 4.62 -10.20
CA ASP A 66 3.51 4.07 -10.07
C ASP A 66 4.53 5.20 -9.93
N SER A 67 4.43 6.21 -10.80
CA SER A 67 5.27 7.41 -10.73
C SER A 67 5.11 8.12 -9.39
N PHE A 68 3.88 8.31 -8.90
CA PHE A 68 3.63 8.92 -7.61
C PHE A 68 4.27 8.13 -6.46
N ILE A 69 4.19 6.81 -6.47
CA ILE A 69 4.79 5.95 -5.43
C ILE A 69 6.32 6.11 -5.40
N ILE A 70 6.96 6.11 -6.57
CA ILE A 70 8.41 6.32 -6.69
C ILE A 70 8.79 7.70 -6.13
N HIS A 71 8.12 8.76 -6.58
CA HIS A 71 8.41 10.13 -6.13
C HIS A 71 8.11 10.32 -4.65
N PHE A 72 7.04 9.74 -4.13
CA PHE A 72 6.72 9.77 -2.70
C PHE A 72 7.84 9.12 -1.88
N LYS A 73 8.32 7.96 -2.33
CA LYS A 73 9.44 7.27 -1.67
C LYS A 73 10.70 8.14 -1.64
N GLU A 74 11.05 8.73 -2.78
CA GLU A 74 12.30 9.48 -2.94
C GLU A 74 12.28 10.85 -2.27
N LEU A 75 11.18 11.60 -2.43
CA LEU A 75 11.10 13.00 -2.01
C LEU A 75 10.56 13.19 -0.60
N ILE A 76 9.77 12.24 -0.10
CA ILE A 76 9.12 12.37 1.22
C ILE A 76 9.62 11.29 2.17
N TRP A 77 9.47 10.02 1.80
CA TRP A 77 9.76 8.92 2.72
C TRP A 77 11.23 8.85 3.12
N LEU A 78 12.15 8.79 2.14
CA LEU A 78 13.59 8.68 2.40
C LEU A 78 14.14 9.88 3.18
N PRO A 79 13.86 11.15 2.81
CA PRO A 79 14.30 12.30 3.58
C PRO A 79 13.80 12.28 5.02
N ARG A 80 12.54 11.90 5.25
CA ARG A 80 12.00 11.76 6.61
C ARG A 80 12.69 10.66 7.40
N CYS A 81 12.94 9.50 6.80
CA CYS A 81 13.70 8.43 7.44
C CYS A 81 15.10 8.89 7.83
N ASN A 82 15.80 9.59 6.93
CA ASN A 82 17.13 10.10 7.19
C ASN A 82 17.13 11.16 8.32
N ALA A 83 16.15 12.05 8.32
CA ALA A 83 15.99 13.04 9.39
C ALA A 83 15.72 12.38 10.75
N THR A 84 14.86 11.35 10.80
CA THR A 84 14.60 10.57 12.01
C THR A 84 15.88 9.88 12.50
N ILE A 85 16.63 9.23 11.60
CA ILE A 85 17.91 8.57 11.97
C ILE A 85 18.92 9.59 12.51
N ALA A 86 19.03 10.77 11.90
CA ALA A 86 19.94 11.82 12.37
C ALA A 86 19.52 12.34 13.75
N TRP A 87 18.22 12.56 13.95
CA TRP A 87 17.64 12.98 15.23
C TRP A 87 17.86 11.95 16.34
N GLU A 88 17.68 10.66 16.04
CA GLU A 88 17.95 9.56 16.99
C GLU A 88 19.41 9.53 17.40
N LYS A 89 20.33 9.63 16.42
CA LYS A 89 21.78 9.69 16.68
C LYS A 89 22.15 10.87 17.57
N ALA A 90 21.61 12.06 17.28
CA ALA A 90 21.86 13.26 18.08
C ALA A 90 21.40 13.12 19.55
N ARG A 91 20.44 12.22 19.81
CA ARG A 91 19.91 11.93 21.15
C ARG A 91 20.47 10.65 21.76
N ASN A 92 21.49 10.04 21.14
CA ASN A 92 22.07 8.75 21.56
C ASN A 92 21.02 7.63 21.68
N ILE A 93 19.95 7.69 20.89
CA ILE A 93 18.92 6.65 20.82
C ILE A 93 19.43 5.55 19.90
N GLY A 94 19.81 4.42 20.48
CA GLY A 94 20.30 3.24 19.78
C GLY A 94 19.22 2.19 19.58
N ARG A 95 19.59 1.06 18.96
CA ARG A 95 18.68 -0.08 18.74
C ARG A 95 18.11 -0.65 20.06
N LYS A 96 18.87 -0.56 21.15
CA LYS A 96 18.45 -0.99 22.51
C LYS A 96 17.33 -0.13 23.11
N ASP A 97 17.21 1.11 22.65
CA ASP A 97 16.22 2.08 23.13
C ASP A 97 14.94 2.03 22.26
N LYS A 98 15.06 1.42 21.08
CA LYS A 98 13.92 1.07 20.22
C LYS A 98 13.37 -0.27 20.71
N LEU A 99 12.07 -0.33 20.93
CA LEU A 99 11.40 -1.54 21.40
C LEU A 99 11.83 -2.76 20.57
N ASN A 100 12.16 -3.84 21.27
CA ASN A 100 12.38 -5.12 20.62
C ASN A 100 11.08 -5.55 19.95
N GLU A 101 11.16 -6.17 18.78
CA GLU A 101 10.00 -6.58 17.98
C GLU A 101 8.98 -7.40 18.80
N SER A 102 9.45 -8.19 19.76
CA SER A 102 8.63 -8.93 20.73
C SER A 102 7.86 -8.03 21.70
N GLU A 103 8.48 -6.96 22.23
CA GLU A 103 7.82 -6.01 23.13
C GLU A 103 6.86 -5.08 22.40
N TYR A 104 7.10 -4.80 21.11
CA TYR A 104 6.19 -4.07 20.26
C TYR A 104 4.91 -4.88 19.98
N MET A 105 5.06 -6.16 19.61
CA MET A 105 3.92 -7.04 19.35
C MET A 105 3.09 -7.31 20.61
N ASP A 106 3.72 -7.50 21.77
CA ASP A 106 2.98 -7.68 23.04
C ASP A 106 2.17 -6.42 23.43
N ARG A 107 2.73 -5.22 23.20
CA ARG A 107 1.99 -3.95 23.39
C ARG A 107 0.87 -3.75 22.38
N TYR A 108 1.09 -4.09 21.12
CA TYR A 108 0.07 -3.98 20.07
C TYR A 108 -1.10 -4.94 20.35
N LEU A 109 -0.81 -6.18 20.75
CA LEU A 109 -1.80 -7.18 21.16
C LEU A 109 -2.58 -6.73 22.41
N LYS A 110 -1.89 -6.24 23.45
CA LYS A 110 -2.54 -5.72 24.67
C LYS A 110 -3.45 -4.51 24.41
N SER A 111 -3.00 -3.56 23.57
CA SER A 111 -3.78 -2.36 23.25
C SER A 111 -4.99 -2.67 22.35
N SER A 112 -4.85 -3.60 21.40
CA SER A 112 -5.97 -4.06 20.57
C SER A 112 -7.08 -4.73 21.40
N HIS A 113 -6.70 -5.51 22.42
CA HIS A 113 -7.67 -6.13 23.33
C HIS A 113 -8.35 -5.16 24.30
N GLN A 114 -7.76 -3.98 24.56
CA GLN A 114 -8.41 -2.94 25.35
C GLN A 114 -9.47 -2.16 24.55
N GLN A 115 -9.30 -2.00 23.24
CA GLN A 115 -10.30 -1.36 22.37
C GLN A 115 -11.56 -2.21 22.18
N ASP A 116 -11.42 -3.54 22.11
CA ASP A 116 -12.57 -4.46 22.01
C ASP A 116 -13.43 -4.50 23.29
N ASN A 117 -12.82 -4.28 24.45
CA ASN A 117 -13.54 -4.30 25.73
C ASN A 117 -14.36 -3.02 25.98
N HIS A 118 -13.90 -1.85 25.53
CA HIS A 118 -14.69 -0.61 25.60
C HIS A 118 -15.91 -0.67 24.65
N SER A 119 -15.75 -1.19 23.44
CA SER A 119 -16.86 -1.38 22.48
C SER A 119 -17.96 -2.33 22.98
N ARG A 120 -17.60 -3.32 23.82
CA ARG A 120 -18.58 -4.23 24.45
C ARG A 120 -19.30 -3.63 25.65
N GLN A 121 -18.66 -2.74 26.41
CA GLN A 121 -19.30 -2.08 27.57
C GLN A 121 -20.33 -1.02 27.14
N ASP A 122 -20.03 -0.25 26.09
CA ASP A 122 -20.96 0.79 25.60
C ASP A 122 -22.26 0.20 25.01
N LYS A 123 -22.20 -1.00 24.42
CA LYS A 123 -23.40 -1.71 23.94
C LYS A 123 -24.31 -2.23 25.06
N HIS A 124 -23.81 -2.40 26.28
CA HIS A 124 -24.60 -2.93 27.40
C HIS A 124 -25.30 -1.83 28.21
N LEU A 125 -24.81 -0.58 28.14
CA LEU A 125 -25.44 0.57 28.80
C LEU A 125 -26.58 1.19 27.98
N SER A 126 -26.57 1.05 26.65
CA SER A 126 -27.60 1.65 25.79
C SER A 126 -28.91 0.82 25.67
N LYS A 127 -29.06 -0.29 26.40
CA LYS A 127 -30.26 -1.14 26.42
C LYS A 127 -31.10 -1.06 27.70
N LYS A 128 -30.74 -0.18 28.64
CA LYS A 128 -31.55 0.16 29.81
C LYS A 128 -31.82 1.65 29.77
N ASN A 129 -32.86 2.05 29.04
CA ASN A 129 -33.73 3.21 29.29
C ASN A 129 -34.92 3.12 28.34
#